data_AF-A0A8I0GN02-F1
#
_entry.id   AF-A0A8I0GN02-F1
#
_cell.length_a   1.000
_cell.length_b   1.000
_cell.length_c   1.000
_cell.angle_alpha   90.00
_cell.angle_beta   90.00
_cell.angle_gamma   90.00
#
_symmetry.space_group_name_H-M   'P 1'
#
loop_
_entity.id
_entity.type
_entity.pdbx_description
1 polymer ?
#
loop_
_entity_poly.entity_id
_entity_poly.type
_entity_poly.pdbx_seq_one_letter_code
_entity_poly.pdbx_strand_id
1 'polypeptide(L)' 'MEEIFYIADRNSIDQAEDLVRQYGLLAIDEAAARSRHYRDLGNAIRFCEWRQIERFLSVFTQDVAIGTVH' A
#
# COMPACT_ATOMS: atom_id res chain seq x y z
N MET A 1 7.38 -17.29 -7.51
CA MET A 1 6.05 -17.35 -6.87
C MET A 1 5.32 -16.13 -7.41
N GLU A 2 4.23 -16.31 -8.14
CA GLU A 2 3.44 -15.18 -8.64
C GLU A 2 2.80 -14.50 -7.43
N GLU A 3 3.24 -13.29 -7.10
CA GLU A 3 2.69 -12.55 -5.97
C GLU A 3 1.32 -12.01 -6.40
N ILE A 4 0.25 -12.61 -5.88
CA ILE A 4 -1.11 -12.14 -6.15
C ILE A 4 -1.31 -10.83 -5.38
N PHE A 5 -1.33 -9.72 -6.11
CA PHE A 5 -1.70 -8.42 -5.56
C PHE A 5 -3.21 -8.38 -5.34
N TYR A 6 -3.61 -8.16 -4.10
CA TYR A 6 -5.00 -8.02 -3.71
C TYR A 6 -5.22 -6.66 -3.05
N ILE A 7 -6.17 -5.91 -3.62
CA ILE A 7 -6.69 -4.67 -3.07
C ILE A 7 -8.19 -4.86 -2.88
N ALA A 8 -8.64 -4.80 -1.63
CA ALA A 8 -10.03 -5.10 -1.28
C ALA A 8 -11.01 -3.98 -1.68
N ASP A 9 -10.55 -2.73 -1.69
CA ASP A 9 -11.39 -1.55 -1.85
C ASP A 9 -10.66 -0.48 -2.68
N ARG A 10 -11.39 0.22 -3.56
CA ARG A 10 -10.90 1.37 -4.32
C ARG A 10 -10.32 2.46 -3.42
N ASN A 11 -10.89 2.67 -2.23
CA ASN A 11 -10.39 3.68 -1.30
C ASN A 11 -8.91 3.44 -0.92
N SER A 12 -8.43 2.19 -0.94
CA SER A 12 -7.01 1.90 -0.72
C SER A 12 -6.10 2.48 -1.83
N ILE A 13 -6.62 2.60 -3.05
CA ILE A 13 -5.91 3.24 -4.18
C ILE A 13 -5.86 4.75 -3.95
N ASP A 14 -6.98 5.36 -3.59
CA ASP A 14 -7.05 6.80 -3.30
C ASP A 14 -6.08 7.18 -2.16
N GLN A 15 -6.02 6.36 -1.10
CA GLN A 15 -5.06 6.52 0.00
C GLN A 15 -3.61 6.38 -0.46
N ALA A 16 -3.32 5.45 -1.37
CA ALA A 16 -1.97 5.27 -1.92
C ALA A 16 -1.54 6.49 -2.75
N GLU A 17 -2.42 7.02 -3.60
CA GLU A 17 -2.16 8.24 -4.37
C GLU A 17 -1.89 9.43 -3.44
N ASP A 18 -2.70 9.59 -2.39
CA ASP A 18 -2.53 10.66 -1.42
C ASP A 18 -1.21 10.53 -0.66
N LEU A 19 -0.79 9.31 -0.32
CA LEU A 19 0.53 9.07 0.26
C LEU A 19 1.66 9.48 -0.69
N VAL A 20 1.58 9.12 -1.98
CA VAL A 20 2.60 9.53 -2.96
C VAL A 20 2.63 11.04 -3.13
N ARG A 21 1.46 11.71 -3.19
CA ARG A 21 1.38 13.18 -3.28
C ARG A 21 2.00 13.87 -2.07
N GLN A 22 1.79 13.34 -0.86
CA GLN A 22 2.23 13.98 0.39
C GLN A 22 3.67 13.63 0.76
N TYR A 23 4.09 12.39 0.55
CA TYR A 23 5.35 11.85 1.08
C TYR A 23 6.36 11.46 -0.02
N GLY A 24 5.95 11.42 -1.29
CA GLY A 24 6.83 11.07 -2.41
C GLY A 24 7.50 9.72 -2.20
N LEU A 25 8.85 9.71 -2.21
CA LEU A 25 9.67 8.51 -2.01
C LEU A 25 9.44 7.82 -0.66
N LEU A 26 8.91 8.54 0.33
CA LEU A 26 8.65 7.99 1.67
C LEU A 26 7.24 7.38 1.82
N ALA A 27 6.44 7.34 0.75
CA ALA A 27 5.07 6.83 0.80
C ALA A 27 4.98 5.37 1.29
N ILE A 28 5.91 4.51 0.85
CA ILE A 28 5.96 3.10 1.27
C ILE A 28 6.28 3.00 2.77
N ASP A 29 7.26 3.77 3.24
CA ASP A 29 7.66 3.79 4.65
C ASP A 29 6.53 4.30 5.55
N GLU A 30 5.78 5.31 5.09
CA GLU A 30 4.62 5.85 5.79
C GLU A 30 3.47 4.83 5.86
N ALA A 31 3.17 4.12 4.77
CA ALA A 31 2.17 3.04 4.79
C ALA A 31 2.58 1.92 5.77
N ALA A 32 3.85 1.54 5.78
CA ALA A 32 4.40 0.55 6.71
C ALA A 32 4.33 1.01 8.17
N ALA A 33 4.60 2.30 8.43
CA ALA A 33 4.48 2.91 9.75
C ALA A 33 3.03 2.89 10.26
N ARG A 34 2.07 3.28 9.41
CA ARG A 34 0.63 3.22 9.74
C ARG A 34 0.18 1.78 10.00
N SER A 35 0.64 0.83 9.21
CA SER A 35 0.37 -0.60 9.45
C SER A 35 0.84 -1.02 10.85
N ARG A 36 2.12 -0.78 11.18
CA ARG A 36 2.67 -1.09 12.52
C ARG A 36 1.88 -0.41 13.63
N HIS A 37 1.51 0.86 13.46
CA HIS A 37 0.69 1.58 14.43
C HIS A 37 -0.65 0.89 14.72
N TYR A 38 -1.39 0.48 13.68
CA TYR A 38 -2.67 -0.21 13.87
C TYR A 38 -2.51 -1.63 14.44
N ARG A 39 -1.39 -2.31 14.16
CA ARG A 39 -1.04 -3.56 14.85
C ARG A 39 -0.87 -3.35 16.34
N ASP A 40 -0.17 -2.29 16.74
CA ASP A 40 0.11 -2.00 18.14
C ASP A 40 -1.19 -1.59 18.89
N LEU A 41 -2.17 -1.02 18.18
CA LEU A 41 -3.53 -0.77 18.69
C LEU A 41 -4.44 -2.01 18.70
N GLY A 42 -3.97 -3.17 18.21
CA GLY A 42 -4.78 -4.38 18.09
C GLY A 42 -5.85 -4.33 16.99
N ASN A 43 -5.80 -3.35 16.09
CA ASN A 43 -6.75 -3.18 15.00
C ASN A 43 -6.30 -3.98 13.76
N ALA A 44 -6.67 -5.25 13.72
CA ALA A 44 -6.30 -6.17 12.64
C ALA A 44 -6.81 -5.74 11.25
N ILE A 45 -8.00 -5.12 11.19
CA ILE A 45 -8.61 -4.68 9.92
C ILE A 45 -7.74 -3.58 9.30
N ARG A 46 -7.49 -2.51 10.06
CA ARG A 46 -6.67 -1.40 9.58
C ARG A 46 -5.22 -1.80 9.34
N PHE A 47 -4.67 -2.70 10.16
CA PHE A 47 -3.36 -3.29 9.90
C PHE A 47 -3.28 -3.93 8.51
N CYS A 48 -4.25 -4.79 8.17
CA CYS A 48 -4.30 -5.50 6.90
C CYS A 48 -4.52 -4.54 5.72
N GLU A 49 -5.39 -3.53 5.86
CA GLU A 49 -5.58 -2.48 4.86
C GLU A 49 -4.25 -1.77 4.54
N TRP A 50 -3.52 -1.32 5.55
CA TRP A 50 -2.23 -0.65 5.32
C TRP A 50 -1.16 -1.58 4.77
N ARG A 51 -1.17 -2.88 5.09
CA ARG A 51 -0.28 -3.86 4.43
C ARG A 51 -0.61 -4.07 2.96
N GLN A 52 -1.87 -3.99 2.57
CA GLN A 52 -2.28 -4.05 1.16
C GLN A 52 -1.79 -2.80 0.42
N ILE A 53 -1.99 -1.60 1.00
CA ILE A 53 -1.53 -0.32 0.45
C ILE A 53 -0.01 -0.30 0.30
N GLU A 54 0.74 -0.70 1.32
CA GLU A 54 2.21 -0.76 1.29
C GLU A 54 2.73 -1.63 0.14
N ARG A 55 2.16 -2.83 -0.03
CA ARG A 55 2.51 -3.69 -1.16
C ARG A 55 2.14 -3.05 -2.49
N PHE A 56 0.94 -2.48 -2.60
CA PHE A 56 0.53 -1.80 -3.83
C PHE A 56 1.49 -0.67 -4.22
N LEU A 57 1.92 0.13 -3.24
CA LEU A 57 2.90 1.19 -3.46
C LEU A 57 4.22 0.68 -4.04
N SER A 58 4.68 -0.52 -3.69
CA SER A 58 5.95 -1.06 -4.24
C SER A 58 5.93 -1.24 -5.76
N VAL A 59 4.75 -1.43 -6.34
CA VAL A 59 4.53 -1.53 -7.79
C VAL A 59 4.07 -0.20 -8.38
N PHE A 60 3.15 0.50 -7.70
CA PHE A 60 2.55 1.76 -8.18
C PHE A 60 3.59 2.87 -8.38
N THR A 61 4.65 2.91 -7.58
CA THR A 61 5.70 3.93 -7.71
C THR A 61 6.80 3.57 -8.72
N GLN A 62 6.66 2.49 -9.48
CA GLN A 62 7.61 2.13 -10.52
C GLN A 62 7.31 2.90 -11.82
N ASP A 63 8.34 3.40 -12.49
CA ASP A 63 8.20 4.11 -13.78
C ASP A 63 7.90 3.18 -14.96
N VAL A 64 7.88 1.87 -14.72
CA VAL A 64 7.63 0.84 -15.73
C VAL A 64 6.60 -0.16 -15.22
N ALA A 65 5.82 -0.73 -16.14
CA ALA A 65 4.92 -1.83 -15.81
C ALA A 65 5.73 -3.04 -15.32
N ILE A 66 5.34 -3.57 -14.16
CA ILE A 66 5.90 -4.80 -13.61
C ILE A 66 4.91 -5.94 -13.88
N GLY A 67 5.31 -6.89 -14.72
CA GLY A 67 4.44 -8.01 -15.13
C GLY A 67 3.47 -7.64 -16.25
N THR A 68 2.36 -8.37 -16.33
CA THR A 68 1.32 -8.18 -17.37
C THR A 68 0.15 -7.40 -16.78
N VAL A 69 -0.28 -6.33 -17.45
CA VAL A 69 -1.48 -5.57 -17.10
C VAL A 69 -2.67 -6.16 -17.85
N HIS A 70 -3.68 -6.64 -17.12
CA HIS A 70 -4.88 -7.27 -17.65
C HIS A 70 -6.11 -6.37 -17.55
#